data_AF-A0A6A5A4S5-F1
#
_entry.id   AF-A0A6A5A4S5-F1
#
_cell.length_a   1.000
_cell.length_b   1.000
_cell.length_c   1.000
_cell.angle_alpha   90.00
_cell.angle_beta   90.00
_cell.angle_gamma   90.00
#
_symmetry.space_group_name_H-M   'P 1'
#
loop_
_entity.id
_entity.type
_entity.pdbx_description
1 polymer ?
#
loop_
_entity_poly.entity_id
_entity_poly.type
_entity_poly.pdbx_seq_one_letter_code
_entity_poly.pdbx_strand_id
1 'polypeptide(L)'
;MAMPREWKKSRNKFRLSIHRNGDVALNATPLTSDVDGGDVSDEELSTSKLRKRQQCAIDLKDVSAEMWLITKLAMQLLWAFRVSSKWIIMLLRLLMFVLFLLPAFLRVFYFWLCSPRVLKNIRYGPRGRNLLDIYLVPHPRKNQPVVVFLSGGAWIIGYKAWGALMGRVLSAYGILVVMPDYRNFPQGLLPDMMQDVNVAMQWVFDNVHTFGG
;
A
#
# COMPACT_ATOMS: atom_id res chain seq x y z
N MET A 1 28.21 24.96 -15.82
CA MET A 1 26.80 25.24 -16.15
C MET A 1 25.96 24.89 -14.93
N ALA A 2 25.06 25.78 -14.55
CA ALA A 2 24.53 26.00 -13.20
C ALA A 2 23.70 24.87 -12.56
N MET A 3 23.65 24.85 -11.21
CA MET A 3 22.38 24.79 -10.46
C MET A 3 22.52 25.53 -9.10
N PRO A 4 21.48 26.23 -8.61
CA PRO A 4 21.59 27.29 -7.60
C PRO A 4 21.36 26.83 -6.16
N ARG A 5 21.98 27.56 -5.22
CA ARG A 5 21.85 27.42 -3.76
C ARG A 5 20.71 28.31 -3.25
N GLU A 6 19.55 27.72 -3.02
CA GLU A 6 18.44 28.30 -2.25
C GLU A 6 17.90 27.16 -1.38
N TRP A 7 17.33 27.46 -0.21
CA TRP A 7 16.95 26.54 0.89
C TRP A 7 17.94 26.46 2.07
N LYS A 8 18.23 27.62 2.66
CA LYS A 8 18.66 27.70 4.07
C LYS A 8 17.95 28.85 4.78
N LYS A 9 16.68 28.66 5.15
CA LYS A 9 16.04 29.50 6.16
C LYS A 9 14.82 28.82 6.80
N SER A 10 14.72 29.00 8.13
CA SER A 10 13.57 28.73 8.98
C SER A 10 13.43 27.31 9.56
N ARG A 11 14.33 26.96 10.48
CA ARG A 11 14.01 26.12 11.65
C ARG A 11 14.72 26.71 12.86
N ASN A 12 13.96 27.40 13.70
CA ASN A 12 14.22 27.74 15.11
C ASN A 12 13.02 28.61 15.56
N LYS A 13 12.37 28.46 16.70
CA LYS A 13 12.33 27.47 17.78
C LYS A 13 11.12 27.93 18.59
N PHE A 14 9.99 27.21 18.54
CA PHE A 14 8.82 27.55 19.35
C PHE A 14 9.18 27.35 20.83
N ARG A 15 9.21 28.46 21.59
CA ARG A 15 9.39 28.47 23.04
C ARG A 15 8.01 28.60 23.67
N LEU A 16 7.43 27.48 24.12
CA LEU A 16 6.28 27.51 25.02
C LEU A 16 6.74 28.02 26.39
N SER A 17 6.21 29.14 26.86
CA SER A 17 6.20 29.47 28.29
C SER A 17 4.88 29.00 28.88
N ILE A 18 4.96 28.00 29.74
CA ILE A 18 3.85 27.57 30.59
C ILE A 18 3.85 28.53 31.79
N HIS A 19 2.89 29.44 31.84
CA HIS A 19 2.62 30.21 33.05
C HIS A 19 1.66 29.40 33.93
N ARG A 20 2.23 28.74 34.93
CA ARG A 20 1.50 28.15 36.05
C ARG A 20 1.46 29.24 37.13
N ASN A 21 0.29 29.77 37.46
CA ASN A 21 0.10 30.57 38.67
C ASN A 21 -1.22 30.17 39.30
N GLY A 22 -1.17 29.11 40.10
CA GLY A 22 -2.03 29.05 41.27
C GLY A 22 -1.23 29.68 42.39
N ASP A 23 -1.80 30.67 43.07
CA ASP A 23 -1.67 30.80 44.50
C ASP A 23 -2.86 31.56 45.05
N VAL A 24 -3.52 30.87 45.96
CA VAL A 24 -4.59 31.31 46.84
C VAL A 24 -3.98 32.28 47.84
N ALA A 25 -4.55 33.48 47.95
CA ALA A 25 -4.36 34.34 49.10
C ALA A 25 -5.73 34.79 49.61
N LEU A 26 -6.22 34.02 50.58
CA LEU A 26 -7.24 34.44 51.52
C LEU A 26 -6.67 35.61 52.33
N ASN A 27 -7.35 36.75 52.32
CA ASN A 27 -7.26 37.71 53.42
C ASN A 27 -8.66 38.27 53.67
N ALA A 28 -9.28 37.72 54.71
CA ALA A 28 -10.39 38.35 55.39
C ALA A 28 -9.83 39.29 56.46
N THR A 29 -10.33 40.52 56.52
CA THR A 29 -10.41 41.25 57.79
C THR A 29 -11.63 42.16 57.79
N PRO A 30 -12.30 42.33 58.94
CA PRO A 30 -13.64 42.87 59.05
C PRO A 30 -13.66 44.33 59.55
N LEU A 31 -14.85 44.93 59.56
CA LEU A 31 -15.40 45.98 60.45
C LEU A 31 -16.51 46.69 59.64
N THR A 32 -17.77 46.26 59.78
CA THR A 32 -18.80 46.77 60.70
C THR A 32 -19.11 48.26 60.57
N SER A 33 -20.41 48.50 60.36
CA SER A 33 -21.21 49.69 60.66
C SER A 33 -20.78 50.99 59.99
N ASP A 34 -21.58 51.47 59.03
CA ASP A 34 -22.60 52.45 59.39
C ASP A 34 -23.66 52.60 58.29
N VAL A 35 -24.90 52.71 58.78
CA VAL A 35 -26.11 53.37 58.25
C VAL A 35 -25.97 54.05 56.88
N ASP A 36 -26.77 53.64 55.90
CA ASP A 36 -27.80 54.53 55.36
C ASP A 36 -28.89 53.78 54.60
N GLY A 37 -30.15 54.05 54.96
CA GLY A 37 -31.30 53.69 54.15
C GLY A 37 -31.49 54.78 53.11
N GLY A 38 -30.95 54.57 51.92
CA GLY A 38 -31.17 55.42 50.75
C GLY A 38 -31.65 54.56 49.59
N ASP A 39 -32.69 55.02 48.90
CA ASP A 39 -33.28 54.42 47.71
C ASP A 39 -32.23 53.72 46.83
N VAL A 40 -32.29 52.39 46.77
CA VAL A 40 -31.62 51.61 45.74
C VAL A 40 -32.34 51.95 44.45
N SER A 41 -31.83 52.97 43.79
CA SER A 41 -32.37 53.54 42.57
C SER A 41 -32.58 52.44 41.53
N ASP A 42 -33.76 52.44 40.92
CA ASP A 42 -34.20 51.51 39.85
C ASP A 42 -33.18 51.35 38.71
N GLU A 43 -32.23 52.27 38.61
CA GLU A 43 -31.11 52.31 37.68
C GLU A 43 -30.03 51.24 37.96
N GLU A 44 -29.66 50.94 39.21
CA GLU A 44 -28.72 49.86 39.54
C GLU A 44 -29.33 48.46 39.34
N LEU A 45 -30.63 48.32 39.65
CA LEU A 45 -31.39 47.10 39.38
C LEU A 45 -31.59 46.88 37.87
N SER A 46 -31.74 47.95 37.10
CA SER A 46 -31.86 47.91 35.63
C SER A 46 -30.52 47.56 34.96
N THR A 47 -29.42 48.20 35.36
CA THR A 47 -28.08 47.94 34.82
C THR A 47 -27.57 46.54 35.14
N SER A 48 -27.85 46.01 36.34
CA SER A 48 -27.53 44.62 36.70
C SER A 48 -28.35 43.59 35.90
N LYS A 49 -29.63 43.86 35.62
CA LYS A 49 -30.47 43.02 34.74
C LYS A 49 -29.99 43.05 33.30
N LEU A 50 -29.60 44.22 32.78
CA LEU A 50 -29.01 44.38 31.44
C LEU A 50 -27.69 43.61 31.32
N ARG A 51 -26.80 43.75 32.30
CA ARG A 51 -25.52 43.03 32.34
C ARG A 51 -25.70 41.51 32.42
N LYS A 52 -26.67 41.02 33.21
CA LYS A 52 -27.04 39.60 33.25
C LYS A 52 -27.58 39.10 31.91
N ARG A 53 -28.43 39.88 31.23
CA ARG A 53 -28.95 39.53 29.89
C ARG A 53 -27.83 39.49 28.85
N GLN A 54 -26.90 40.43 28.91
CA GLN A 54 -25.78 40.52 28.00
C GLN A 54 -24.77 39.38 28.24
N GLN A 55 -24.47 39.05 29.49
CA GLN A 55 -23.63 37.91 29.87
C GLN A 55 -24.26 36.58 29.43
N CYS A 56 -25.56 36.38 29.67
CA CYS A 56 -26.30 35.20 29.22
C CYS A 56 -26.28 35.07 27.69
N ALA A 57 -26.41 36.18 26.96
CA ALA A 57 -26.34 36.18 25.49
C ALA A 57 -24.94 35.91 24.94
N ILE A 58 -23.89 36.31 25.64
CA ILE A 58 -22.49 35.99 25.29
C ILE A 58 -22.22 34.50 25.56
N ASP A 59 -22.62 34.00 26.74
CA ASP A 59 -22.48 32.61 27.15
C ASP A 59 -23.25 31.64 26.22
N LEU A 60 -24.47 31.98 25.81
CA LEU A 60 -25.23 31.20 24.82
C LEU A 60 -24.52 31.11 23.45
N LYS A 61 -23.83 32.17 23.02
CA LYS A 61 -23.11 32.17 21.74
C LYS A 61 -21.87 31.29 21.80
N ASP A 62 -21.11 31.37 22.89
CA ASP A 62 -19.91 30.56 23.09
C ASP A 62 -20.27 29.07 23.20
N VAL A 63 -21.30 28.72 23.98
CA VAL A 63 -21.83 27.35 24.08
C VAL A 63 -22.32 26.83 22.73
N SER A 64 -23.01 27.68 21.94
CA SER A 64 -23.48 27.28 20.60
C SER A 64 -22.35 26.99 19.62
N ALA A 65 -21.23 27.72 19.71
CA ALA A 65 -20.06 27.54 18.86
C ALA A 65 -19.33 26.22 19.17
N GLU A 66 -19.20 25.89 20.46
CA GLU A 66 -18.63 24.61 20.90
C GLU A 66 -19.49 23.42 20.47
N MET A 67 -20.82 23.53 20.64
CA MET A 67 -21.76 22.50 20.17
C MET A 67 -21.71 22.32 18.66
N TRP A 68 -21.57 23.41 17.90
CA TRP A 68 -21.46 23.35 16.45
C TRP A 68 -20.16 22.63 16.03
N LEU A 69 -19.04 22.92 16.71
CA LEU A 69 -17.77 22.26 16.47
C LEU A 69 -17.87 20.76 16.75
N ILE A 70 -18.42 20.36 17.91
CA ILE A 70 -18.59 18.96 18.31
C ILE A 70 -19.50 18.22 17.32
N THR A 71 -20.63 18.82 16.93
CA THR A 71 -21.59 18.20 16.00
C THR A 71 -20.98 18.00 14.61
N LYS A 72 -20.18 18.97 14.14
CA LYS A 72 -19.45 18.87 12.87
C LYS A 72 -18.40 17.77 12.92
N LEU A 73 -17.62 17.68 14.01
CA LEU A 73 -16.63 16.63 14.21
C LEU A 73 -17.29 15.24 14.30
N ALA A 74 -18.42 15.12 15.00
CA ALA A 74 -19.19 13.88 15.09
C ALA A 74 -19.75 13.45 13.70
N MET A 75 -20.27 14.39 12.91
CA MET A 75 -20.67 14.12 11.53
C MET A 75 -19.50 13.68 10.65
N GLN A 76 -18.34 14.31 10.79
CA GLN A 76 -17.12 13.91 10.07
C GLN A 76 -16.65 12.51 10.50
N LEU A 77 -16.74 12.16 11.78
CA LEU A 77 -16.40 10.83 12.30
C LEU A 77 -17.36 9.74 11.78
N LEU A 78 -18.66 10.03 11.76
CA LEU A 78 -19.68 9.12 11.20
C LEU A 78 -19.50 8.94 9.67
N TRP A 79 -19.16 10.01 8.96
CA TRP A 79 -18.83 9.94 7.54
C TRP A 79 -17.57 9.11 7.30
N ALA A 80 -16.53 9.30 8.12
CA ALA A 80 -15.30 8.50 8.09
C ALA A 80 -15.58 7.01 8.39
N PHE A 81 -16.50 6.70 9.31
CA PHE A 81 -16.91 5.32 9.59
C PHE A 81 -17.59 4.64 8.39
N ARG A 82 -18.44 5.40 7.67
CA ARG A 82 -19.08 4.93 6.43
C ARG A 82 -18.09 4.74 5.28
N VAL A 83 -17.07 5.60 5.19
CA VAL A 83 -15.93 5.44 4.28
C VAL A 83 -15.10 4.21 4.67
N SER A 84 -14.83 4.02 5.96
CA SER A 84 -14.08 2.88 6.51
C SER A 84 -14.74 1.54 6.18
N SER A 85 -16.08 1.46 6.27
CA SER A 85 -16.83 0.26 5.90
C SER A 85 -16.61 -0.16 4.44
N LYS A 86 -16.47 0.80 3.51
CA LYS A 86 -16.16 0.48 2.10
C LYS A 86 -14.77 -0.14 1.96
N TRP A 87 -13.77 0.39 2.66
CA TRP A 87 -12.42 -0.17 2.64
C TRP A 87 -12.37 -1.57 3.26
N ILE A 88 -13.12 -1.81 4.33
CA ILE A 88 -13.25 -3.13 4.96
C ILE A 88 -13.89 -4.12 3.97
N ILE A 89 -14.97 -3.73 3.28
CA ILE A 89 -15.61 -4.59 2.27
C ILE A 89 -14.66 -4.84 1.09
N MET A 90 -13.92 -3.83 0.62
CA MET A 90 -12.91 -4.00 -0.45
C MET A 90 -11.77 -4.95 -0.03
N LEU A 91 -11.31 -4.83 1.21
CA LEU A 91 -10.30 -5.71 1.80
C LEU A 91 -10.83 -7.13 1.94
N LEU A 92 -12.02 -7.31 2.48
CA LEU A 92 -12.65 -8.62 2.63
C LEU A 92 -12.87 -9.28 1.25
N ARG A 93 -13.29 -8.50 0.24
CA ARG A 93 -13.43 -8.98 -1.14
C ARG A 93 -12.08 -9.42 -1.71
N LEU A 94 -11.01 -8.68 -1.45
CA LEU A 94 -9.66 -9.05 -1.87
C LEU A 94 -9.18 -10.32 -1.15
N LEU A 95 -9.41 -10.43 0.16
CA LEU A 95 -9.03 -11.60 0.96
C LEU A 95 -9.79 -12.85 0.51
N MET A 96 -11.10 -12.74 0.29
CA MET A 96 -11.91 -13.84 -0.23
C MET A 96 -11.47 -14.26 -1.63
N PHE A 97 -11.17 -13.29 -2.51
CA PHE A 97 -10.61 -13.56 -3.84
C PHE A 97 -9.26 -14.28 -3.75
N VAL A 98 -8.33 -13.78 -2.93
CA VAL A 98 -7.02 -14.42 -2.73
C VAL A 98 -7.19 -15.82 -2.18
N LEU A 99 -8.01 -16.02 -1.14
CA LEU A 99 -8.26 -17.33 -0.54
C LEU A 99 -8.83 -18.33 -1.55
N PHE A 100 -9.74 -17.86 -2.41
CA PHE A 100 -10.32 -18.68 -3.48
C PHE A 100 -9.29 -19.07 -4.54
N LEU A 101 -8.37 -18.16 -4.87
CA LEU A 101 -7.39 -18.34 -5.94
C LEU A 101 -6.10 -19.04 -5.46
N LEU A 102 -5.80 -18.95 -4.17
CA LEU A 102 -4.63 -19.55 -3.51
C LEU A 102 -4.46 -21.05 -3.81
N PRO A 103 -5.46 -21.93 -3.59
CA PRO A 103 -5.29 -23.37 -3.80
C PRO A 103 -4.93 -23.72 -5.25
N ALA A 104 -5.45 -22.97 -6.23
CA ALA A 104 -5.12 -23.16 -7.64
C ALA A 104 -3.66 -22.79 -7.93
N PHE A 105 -3.21 -21.62 -7.46
CA PHE A 105 -1.82 -21.19 -7.62
C PHE A 105 -0.84 -22.09 -6.88
N LEU A 106 -1.14 -22.49 -5.64
CA LEU A 106 -0.30 -23.41 -4.87
C LEU A 106 -0.14 -24.75 -5.59
N ARG A 107 -1.21 -25.28 -6.20
CA ARG A 107 -1.13 -26.55 -6.94
C ARG A 107 -0.17 -26.47 -8.13
N VAL A 108 -0.12 -25.34 -8.83
CA VAL A 108 0.81 -25.13 -9.95
C VAL A 108 2.23 -24.88 -9.44
N PHE A 109 2.38 -24.07 -8.40
CA PHE A 109 3.67 -23.76 -7.80
C PHE A 109 4.34 -25.01 -7.19
N TYR A 110 3.57 -25.83 -6.47
CA TYR A 110 4.02 -27.12 -5.95
C TYR A 110 4.44 -28.06 -7.08
N PHE A 111 3.68 -28.11 -8.17
CA PHE A 111 4.08 -28.88 -9.35
C PHE A 111 5.41 -28.41 -9.91
N TRP A 112 5.62 -27.09 -10.09
CA TRP A 112 6.88 -26.57 -10.60
C TRP A 112 8.08 -26.84 -9.66
N LEU A 113 7.87 -26.76 -8.34
CA LEU A 113 8.92 -27.02 -7.37
C LEU A 113 9.29 -28.50 -7.25
N CYS A 114 8.30 -29.38 -7.17
CA CYS A 114 8.52 -30.77 -6.76
C CYS A 114 8.39 -31.78 -7.90
N SER A 115 7.93 -31.39 -9.10
CA SER A 115 7.77 -32.35 -10.19
C SER A 115 9.13 -32.79 -10.75
N PRO A 116 9.40 -34.11 -10.80
CA PRO A 116 10.61 -34.64 -11.43
C PRO A 116 10.60 -34.46 -12.95
N ARG A 117 9.44 -34.13 -13.54
CA ARG A 117 9.29 -33.91 -14.99
C ARG A 117 9.68 -32.51 -15.44
N VAL A 118 10.08 -31.63 -14.51
CA VAL A 118 10.54 -30.29 -14.84
C VAL A 118 12.04 -30.23 -14.59
N LEU A 119 12.82 -30.25 -15.68
CA LEU A 119 14.25 -30.03 -15.61
C LEU A 119 14.48 -28.54 -15.47
N LYS A 120 14.96 -28.12 -14.31
CA LYS A 120 15.09 -26.70 -13.96
C LYS A 120 16.50 -26.19 -14.12
N ASN A 121 16.62 -24.91 -14.47
CA ASN A 121 17.88 -24.15 -14.49
C ASN A 121 18.96 -24.76 -15.40
N ILE A 122 18.57 -25.27 -16.56
CA ILE A 122 19.53 -25.68 -17.59
C ILE A 122 20.16 -24.41 -18.18
N ARG A 123 21.48 -24.33 -18.15
CA ARG A 123 22.21 -23.17 -18.67
C ARG A 123 22.32 -23.24 -20.18
N TYR A 124 21.83 -22.21 -20.87
CA TYR A 124 21.94 -22.09 -22.33
C TYR A 124 22.95 -21.02 -22.76
N GLY A 125 23.38 -20.15 -21.84
CA GLY A 125 24.29 -19.05 -22.17
C GLY A 125 25.13 -18.55 -21.00
N PRO A 126 26.00 -17.55 -21.25
CA PRO A 126 27.04 -17.14 -20.31
C PRO A 126 26.52 -16.30 -19.13
N ARG A 127 25.36 -15.65 -19.26
CA ARG A 127 24.84 -14.76 -18.22
C ARG A 127 24.15 -15.53 -17.10
N GLY A 128 24.05 -14.92 -15.92
CA GLY A 128 23.42 -15.54 -14.74
C GLY A 128 21.96 -15.96 -14.96
N ARG A 129 21.18 -15.14 -15.69
CA ARG A 129 19.77 -15.44 -16.03
C ARG A 129 19.58 -16.30 -17.27
N ASN A 130 20.64 -16.66 -18.01
CA ASN A 130 20.54 -17.49 -19.22
C ASN A 130 20.34 -18.96 -18.85
N LEU A 131 19.16 -19.21 -18.27
CA LEU A 131 18.70 -20.47 -17.73
C LEU A 131 17.35 -20.77 -18.36
N LEU A 132 17.08 -22.04 -18.64
CA LEU A 132 15.79 -22.50 -19.13
C LEU A 132 15.28 -23.65 -18.29
N ASP A 133 13.97 -23.81 -18.27
CA ASP A 133 13.29 -24.96 -17.71
C ASP A 133 12.67 -25.78 -18.85
N ILE A 134 12.79 -27.11 -18.79
CA ILE A 134 12.18 -28.04 -19.76
C ILE A 134 11.11 -28.88 -19.06
N TYR A 135 9.92 -28.89 -19.64
CA TYR A 135 8.79 -29.70 -19.18
C TYR A 135 8.72 -30.96 -20.04
N LEU A 136 9.10 -32.08 -19.45
CA LEU A 136 9.13 -33.38 -20.09
C LEU A 136 7.73 -33.97 -20.21
N VAL A 137 7.49 -34.65 -21.32
CA VAL A 137 6.25 -35.37 -21.59
C VAL A 137 6.21 -36.66 -20.73
N PRO A 138 5.08 -37.00 -20.07
CA PRO A 138 4.97 -38.20 -19.23
C PRO A 138 5.27 -39.52 -19.94
N HIS A 139 4.90 -39.61 -21.22
CA HIS A 139 5.14 -40.78 -22.08
C HIS A 139 5.94 -40.31 -23.31
N PRO A 140 7.28 -40.27 -23.19
CA PRO A 140 8.13 -39.76 -24.26
C PRO A 140 7.98 -40.60 -25.53
N ARG A 141 7.82 -39.91 -26.66
CA ARG A 141 7.82 -40.48 -28.01
C ARG A 141 8.97 -39.85 -28.78
N LYS A 142 9.37 -40.44 -29.91
CA LYS A 142 10.31 -39.76 -30.82
C LYS A 142 9.60 -38.61 -31.54
N ASN A 143 10.34 -37.53 -31.81
CA ASN A 143 9.91 -36.37 -32.59
C ASN A 143 8.67 -35.67 -32.01
N GLN A 144 8.72 -35.34 -30.72
CA GLN A 144 7.64 -34.61 -30.07
C GLN A 144 7.61 -33.16 -30.55
N PRO A 145 6.43 -32.56 -30.75
CA PRO A 145 6.35 -31.14 -31.02
C PRO A 145 6.94 -30.35 -29.84
N VAL A 146 7.79 -29.38 -30.16
CA VAL A 146 8.46 -28.50 -29.19
C VAL A 146 7.81 -27.13 -29.23
N VAL A 147 7.46 -26.61 -28.05
CA VAL A 147 7.01 -25.22 -27.89
C VAL A 147 7.99 -24.48 -26.99
N VAL A 148 8.52 -23.37 -27.51
CA VAL A 148 9.32 -22.43 -26.71
C VAL A 148 8.42 -21.31 -26.23
N PHE A 149 8.30 -21.14 -24.92
CA PHE A 149 7.46 -20.12 -24.31
C PHE A 149 8.33 -19.04 -23.65
N LEU A 150 8.25 -17.81 -24.17
CA LEU A 150 8.91 -16.65 -23.60
C LEU A 150 7.98 -15.94 -22.62
N SER A 151 8.44 -15.72 -21.38
CA SER A 151 7.64 -15.00 -20.38
C SER A 151 7.43 -13.55 -20.82
N GLY A 152 6.21 -13.04 -20.69
CA GLY A 152 5.94 -11.61 -20.84
C GLY A 152 6.33 -10.80 -19.59
N GLY A 153 5.94 -9.52 -19.58
CA GLY A 153 6.15 -8.58 -18.47
C GLY A 153 6.82 -7.27 -18.86
N ALA A 154 6.57 -6.80 -20.08
CA ALA A 154 7.06 -5.53 -20.62
C ALA A 154 8.59 -5.35 -20.53
N TRP A 155 9.36 -6.45 -20.57
CA TRP A 155 10.83 -6.46 -20.49
C TRP A 155 11.41 -5.98 -19.14
N ILE A 156 10.56 -5.63 -18.18
CA ILE A 156 10.93 -5.12 -16.85
C ILE A 156 10.81 -6.22 -15.81
N ILE A 157 9.75 -7.01 -15.93
CA ILE A 157 9.46 -8.15 -15.07
C ILE A 157 9.29 -9.39 -15.93
N GLY A 158 9.51 -10.56 -15.35
CA GLY A 158 9.43 -11.82 -16.06
C GLY A 158 10.24 -12.88 -15.35
N TYR A 159 9.75 -14.10 -15.35
CA TYR A 159 10.46 -15.25 -14.83
C TYR A 159 9.94 -16.53 -15.47
N LYS A 160 10.84 -17.47 -15.78
CA LYS A 160 10.49 -18.73 -16.45
C LYS A 160 9.39 -19.55 -15.74
N ALA A 161 9.26 -19.45 -14.42
CA ALA A 161 8.20 -20.16 -13.70
C ALA A 161 6.79 -19.61 -13.92
N TRP A 162 6.64 -18.39 -14.44
CA TRP A 162 5.30 -17.82 -14.72
C TRP A 162 4.56 -18.59 -15.80
N GLY A 163 5.30 -19.25 -16.71
CA GLY A 163 4.75 -20.14 -17.71
C GLY A 163 4.37 -21.53 -17.18
N ALA A 164 4.63 -21.87 -15.92
CA ALA A 164 4.55 -23.25 -15.42
C ALA A 164 3.19 -23.93 -15.62
N LEU A 165 2.10 -23.16 -15.56
CA LEU A 165 0.77 -23.67 -15.89
C LEU A 165 0.70 -24.14 -17.35
N MET A 166 1.20 -23.32 -18.28
CA MET A 166 1.25 -23.64 -19.71
C MET A 166 2.13 -24.87 -19.95
N GLY A 167 3.32 -24.92 -19.34
CA GLY A 167 4.23 -26.06 -19.45
C GLY A 167 3.63 -27.35 -18.92
N ARG A 168 2.87 -27.28 -17.82
CA ARG A 168 2.14 -28.43 -17.27
C ARG A 168 1.06 -28.93 -18.21
N VAL A 169 0.24 -28.02 -18.76
CA VAL A 169 -0.89 -28.38 -19.61
C VAL A 169 -0.39 -28.97 -20.93
N LEU A 170 0.53 -28.28 -21.62
CA LEU A 170 1.05 -28.73 -22.91
C LEU A 170 1.85 -30.03 -22.80
N SER A 171 2.67 -30.21 -21.76
CA SER A 171 3.39 -31.47 -21.55
C SER A 171 2.47 -32.65 -21.28
N ALA A 172 1.31 -32.43 -20.65
CA ALA A 172 0.28 -33.45 -20.51
C ALA A 172 -0.36 -33.85 -21.86
N TYR A 173 -0.41 -32.93 -22.84
CA TYR A 173 -0.86 -33.20 -24.21
C TYR A 173 0.22 -33.81 -25.12
N GLY A 174 1.42 -34.07 -24.60
CA GLY A 174 2.50 -34.69 -25.37
C GLY A 174 3.40 -33.69 -26.12
N ILE A 175 3.36 -32.43 -25.72
CA ILE A 175 4.19 -31.35 -26.29
C ILE A 175 5.33 -31.05 -25.33
N LEU A 176 6.57 -31.10 -25.81
CA LEU A 176 7.72 -30.69 -25.02
C LEU A 176 7.73 -29.17 -24.90
N VAL A 177 7.84 -28.63 -23.68
CA VAL A 177 7.85 -27.18 -23.49
C VAL A 177 9.18 -26.72 -22.93
N VAL A 178 9.78 -25.72 -23.57
CA VAL A 178 10.99 -25.05 -23.13
C VAL A 178 10.63 -23.63 -22.68
N MET A 179 11.06 -23.25 -21.48
CA MET A 179 10.86 -21.90 -20.93
C MET A 179 12.20 -21.26 -20.61
N PRO A 180 12.80 -20.52 -21.56
CA PRO A 180 13.99 -19.75 -21.28
C PRO A 180 13.68 -18.50 -20.46
N ASP A 181 14.61 -18.17 -19.58
CA ASP A 181 14.69 -16.91 -18.86
C ASP A 181 15.78 -16.04 -19.49
N TYR A 182 15.58 -14.73 -19.51
CA TYR A 182 16.49 -13.78 -20.14
C TYR A 182 16.71 -12.55 -19.24
N ARG A 183 17.62 -11.64 -19.59
CA ARG A 183 17.85 -10.42 -18.82
C ARG A 183 16.63 -9.50 -18.84
N ASN A 184 16.31 -8.86 -17.72
CA ASN A 184 15.27 -7.82 -17.66
C ASN A 184 15.91 -6.44 -17.50
N PHE A 185 15.13 -5.39 -17.73
CA PHE A 185 15.50 -4.01 -17.39
C PHE A 185 15.49 -3.84 -15.85
N PRO A 186 16.46 -3.13 -15.25
CA PRO A 186 17.55 -2.35 -15.86
C PRO A 186 18.85 -3.12 -16.11
N GLN A 187 18.90 -4.44 -15.88
CA GLN A 187 20.14 -5.24 -16.02
C GLN A 187 20.54 -5.49 -17.49
N GLY A 188 19.62 -5.33 -18.44
CA GLY A 188 19.88 -5.36 -19.88
C GLY A 188 18.96 -4.40 -20.63
N LEU A 189 19.37 -4.00 -21.84
CA LEU A 189 18.55 -3.23 -22.77
C LEU A 189 17.80 -4.14 -23.74
N LEU A 190 16.80 -3.64 -24.46
CA LEU A 190 16.02 -4.47 -25.40
C LEU A 190 16.90 -5.30 -26.37
N PRO A 191 17.98 -4.77 -26.99
CA PRO A 191 18.84 -5.56 -27.87
C PRO A 191 19.54 -6.73 -27.15
N ASP A 192 19.91 -6.54 -25.89
CA ASP A 192 20.51 -7.59 -25.06
C ASP A 192 19.54 -8.75 -24.82
N MET A 193 18.27 -8.42 -24.56
CA MET A 193 17.22 -9.41 -24.30
C MET A 193 16.90 -10.20 -25.56
N MET A 194 16.83 -9.52 -26.70
CA MET A 194 16.67 -10.18 -28.00
C MET A 194 17.83 -11.13 -28.30
N GLN A 195 19.06 -10.74 -27.97
CA GLN A 195 20.23 -11.62 -28.11
C GLN A 195 20.12 -12.84 -27.19
N ASP A 196 19.69 -12.66 -25.93
CA ASP A 196 19.51 -13.78 -25.00
C ASP A 196 18.46 -14.77 -25.50
N VAL A 197 17.36 -14.28 -26.08
CA VAL A 197 16.31 -15.10 -26.71
C VAL A 197 16.87 -15.84 -27.93
N ASN A 198 17.66 -15.19 -28.77
CA ASN A 198 18.26 -15.82 -29.94
C ASN A 198 19.21 -16.97 -29.54
N VAL A 199 20.07 -16.75 -28.54
CA VAL A 199 20.96 -17.79 -28.00
C VAL A 199 20.14 -18.94 -27.35
N ALA A 200 19.04 -18.62 -26.68
CA ALA A 200 18.14 -19.65 -26.15
C ALA A 200 17.53 -20.51 -27.26
N MET A 201 17.05 -19.88 -28.34
CA MET A 201 16.49 -20.59 -29.50
C MET A 201 17.54 -21.47 -30.17
N GLN A 202 18.75 -20.96 -30.38
CA GLN A 202 19.86 -21.75 -30.92
C GLN A 202 20.13 -22.99 -30.04
N TRP A 203 20.21 -22.80 -28.72
CA TRP A 203 20.40 -23.91 -27.80
C TRP A 203 19.29 -24.97 -27.91
N VAL A 204 18.03 -24.54 -28.09
CA VAL A 204 16.90 -25.45 -28.28
C VAL A 204 17.09 -26.26 -29.56
N PHE A 205 17.39 -25.63 -30.70
CA PHE A 205 17.63 -26.37 -31.94
C PHE A 205 18.77 -27.39 -31.80
N ASP A 206 19.85 -27.02 -31.10
CA ASP A 206 21.03 -27.87 -30.96
C ASP A 206 20.81 -29.04 -29.98
N ASN A 207 19.97 -28.90 -28.94
CA ASN A 207 19.92 -29.85 -27.81
C ASN A 207 18.56 -30.54 -27.62
N VAL A 208 17.46 -30.03 -28.18
CA VAL A 208 16.11 -30.49 -27.82
C VAL A 208 15.85 -31.96 -28.18
N HIS A 209 16.54 -32.46 -29.20
CA HIS A 209 16.49 -33.86 -29.63
C HIS A 209 16.85 -34.85 -28.51
N THR A 210 17.72 -34.46 -27.57
CA THR A 210 18.10 -35.28 -26.40
C THR A 210 16.95 -35.48 -25.41
N PHE A 211 15.94 -34.61 -25.46
CA PHE A 211 14.74 -34.65 -24.60
C PHE A 211 13.51 -35.23 -25.31
N GLY A 212 13.66 -35.71 -26.54
CA GLY A 212 12.59 -36.34 -27.34
C GLY A 212 11.86 -35.39 -28.30
N GLY A 213 12.30 -34.14 -28.41
CA GLY A 213 11.78 -33.15 -29.36
C GLY A 213 12.37 -33.25 -30.76
#